data_AF-A0A7S1GSB0-F1
#
_entry.id   AF-A0A7S1GSB0-F1
#
_cell.length_a   1.000
_cell.length_b   1.000
_cell.length_c   1.000
_cell.angle_alpha   90.00
_cell.angle_beta   90.00
_cell.angle_gamma   90.00
#
_symmetry.space_group_name_H-M   'P 1'
#
loop_
_entity.id
_entity.type
_entity.pdbx_description
1 polymer ?
#
loop_
_entity_poly.entity_id
_entity_poly.type
_entity_poly.pdbx_seq_one_letter_code
_entity_poly.pdbx_strand_id
1 'polypeptide(L)'
;RSGGVALFVCGEIDCREGLPNALAKNKYPTMEAAVEATVGKYIEGLERASKKHGVSFLVLSVCPPFNPQYGTRILATRLFNGELRKRLGDRFVDISEQVSSPVGVVREEFGCDGTHLGSRAVPLIEAGVNRALEATGLKV
;
A
#
# COMPACT_ATOMS: atom_id res chain seq x y z
N ARG A 1 11.96 -20.23 17.97
CA ARG A 1 12.53 -18.87 17.80
C ARG A 1 11.41 -18.01 17.26
N SER A 2 10.95 -17.00 18.01
CA SER A 2 10.03 -16.00 17.47
C SER A 2 10.81 -15.15 16.46
N GLY A 3 10.44 -15.24 15.19
CA GLY A 3 10.93 -14.30 14.17
C GLY A 3 10.30 -12.94 14.40
N GLY A 4 11.03 -11.86 14.14
CA GLY A 4 10.45 -10.51 14.22
C GLY A 4 9.38 -10.27 13.16
N VAL A 5 8.55 -9.25 13.37
CA VAL A 5 7.57 -8.76 12.38
C VAL A 5 8.07 -7.44 11.81
N ALA A 6 8.09 -7.32 10.49
CA ALA A 6 8.43 -6.09 9.78
C ALA A 6 7.19 -5.48 9.11
N LEU A 7 6.97 -4.18 9.30
CA LEU A 7 5.98 -3.43 8.54
C LEU A 7 6.63 -2.84 7.30
N PHE A 8 6.12 -3.19 6.13
CA PHE A 8 6.58 -2.65 4.85
C PHE A 8 5.66 -1.53 4.38
N VAL A 9 6.27 -0.41 4.00
CA VAL A 9 5.61 0.76 3.42
C VAL A 9 6.26 1.04 2.08
N CYS A 10 5.60 0.65 1.00
CA CYS A 10 6.15 0.75 -0.35
C CYS A 10 5.04 0.90 -1.40
N GLY A 11 5.41 1.29 -2.62
CA GLY A 11 4.48 1.42 -3.75
C GLY A 11 3.96 2.84 -4.01
N GLU A 12 4.23 3.83 -3.15
CA GLU A 12 3.79 5.22 -3.39
C GLU A 12 4.39 5.80 -4.68
N ILE A 13 5.71 5.71 -4.84
CA ILE A 13 6.40 6.23 -6.04
C ILE A 13 5.96 5.45 -7.30
N ASP A 14 5.72 4.15 -7.19
CA ASP A 14 5.16 3.36 -8.29
C ASP A 14 3.79 3.88 -8.72
N CYS A 15 2.90 4.20 -7.76
CA CYS A 15 1.59 4.77 -8.07
C CYS A 15 1.67 6.21 -8.59
N ARG A 16 2.63 7.01 -8.09
CA ARG A 16 2.80 8.41 -8.49
C ARG A 16 3.40 8.57 -9.86
N GLU A 17 4.38 7.74 -10.20
CA GLU A 17 5.26 7.92 -11.36
C GLU A 17 5.47 6.62 -12.14
N GLY A 18 5.78 5.51 -11.48
CA GLY A 18 6.18 4.26 -12.13
C GLY A 18 5.13 3.68 -13.08
N LEU A 19 3.93 3.43 -12.56
CA LEU A 19 2.79 2.88 -13.30
C LEU A 19 2.28 3.83 -14.39
N PRO A 20 2.02 5.13 -14.13
CA PRO A 20 1.68 6.08 -15.18
C PRO A 20 2.71 6.10 -16.33
N ASN A 21 4.00 6.13 -16.01
CA ASN A 21 5.07 6.14 -17.00
C ASN A 21 5.16 4.83 -17.79
N ALA A 22 4.90 3.68 -17.14
CA ALA A 22 4.89 2.39 -17.81
C ALA A 22 3.73 2.28 -18.81
N LEU A 23 2.55 2.79 -18.45
CA LEU A 23 1.40 2.87 -19.36
C LEU A 23 1.66 3.81 -20.53
N ALA A 24 2.18 5.01 -20.27
CA ALA A 24 2.51 5.98 -21.32
C ALA A 24 3.53 5.43 -22.34
N LYS A 25 4.36 4.47 -21.92
CA LYS A 25 5.34 3.77 -22.77
C LYS A 25 4.83 2.46 -23.35
N ASN A 26 3.53 2.16 -23.24
CA ASN A 26 2.90 0.92 -23.71
C ASN A 26 3.58 -0.36 -23.20
N LYS A 27 4.19 -0.32 -21.99
CA LYS A 27 4.81 -1.51 -21.38
C LYS A 27 3.77 -2.52 -20.90
N TYR A 28 2.56 -2.04 -20.63
CA TYR A 28 1.42 -2.82 -20.20
C TYR A 28 0.17 -2.37 -20.97
N PRO A 29 -0.77 -3.28 -21.23
CA PRO A 29 -1.99 -2.94 -21.97
C PRO A 29 -2.97 -2.10 -21.14
N THR A 30 -2.99 -2.25 -19.81
CA THR A 30 -3.90 -1.55 -18.90
C THR A 30 -3.23 -1.22 -17.57
N MET A 31 -3.86 -0.35 -16.78
CA MET A 31 -3.42 -0.03 -15.42
C MET A 31 -3.51 -1.26 -14.52
N GLU A 32 -4.57 -2.03 -14.65
CA GLU A 32 -4.81 -3.28 -13.92
C GLU A 32 -3.69 -4.29 -14.17
N ALA A 33 -3.30 -4.50 -15.43
CA ALA A 33 -2.22 -5.41 -15.78
C ALA A 33 -0.85 -4.93 -15.24
N ALA A 34 -0.61 -3.62 -15.28
CA ALA A 34 0.61 -3.04 -14.72
C ALA A 34 0.68 -3.19 -13.19
N VAL A 35 -0.44 -2.93 -12.50
CA VAL A 35 -0.58 -3.10 -11.06
C VAL A 35 -0.41 -4.55 -10.65
N GLU A 36 -1.10 -5.48 -11.33
CA GLU A 36 -1.03 -6.91 -11.06
C GLU A 36 0.41 -7.43 -11.15
N ALA A 37 1.11 -7.08 -12.24
CA ALA A 37 2.50 -7.47 -12.45
C ALA A 37 3.44 -6.86 -11.41
N THR A 38 3.19 -5.61 -11.01
CA THR A 38 4.03 -4.89 -10.04
C THR A 38 3.83 -5.47 -8.65
N VAL A 39 2.59 -5.50 -8.14
CA VAL A 39 2.25 -6.05 -6.82
C VAL A 39 2.68 -7.52 -6.71
N GLY A 40 2.53 -8.31 -7.77
CA GLY A 40 3.02 -9.68 -7.83
C GLY A 40 4.53 -9.78 -7.52
N LYS A 41 5.36 -8.99 -8.21
CA LYS A 41 6.82 -8.96 -7.97
C LYS A 41 7.17 -8.48 -6.57
N TYR A 42 6.44 -7.50 -6.04
CA TYR A 42 6.61 -7.02 -4.67
C TYR A 42 6.40 -8.15 -3.66
N ILE A 43 5.25 -8.83 -3.73
CA ILE A 43 4.91 -9.90 -2.79
C ILE A 43 5.88 -11.07 -2.94
N GLU A 44 6.20 -11.49 -4.16
CA GLU A 44 7.22 -12.53 -4.37
C GLU A 44 8.57 -12.17 -3.72
N GLY A 45 8.98 -10.91 -3.82
CA GLY A 45 10.19 -10.41 -3.18
C GLY A 45 10.13 -10.49 -1.66
N LEU A 46 9.00 -10.05 -1.07
CA LEU A 46 8.77 -10.10 0.38
C LEU A 46 8.71 -11.55 0.89
N GLU A 47 8.06 -12.46 0.18
CA GLU A 47 8.01 -13.88 0.54
C GLU A 47 9.40 -14.53 0.51
N ARG A 48 10.21 -14.23 -0.52
CA ARG A 48 11.60 -14.68 -0.58
C ARG A 48 12.42 -14.15 0.58
N ALA A 49 12.27 -12.86 0.92
CA ALA A 49 12.97 -12.24 2.04
C ALA A 49 12.54 -12.85 3.39
N SER A 50 11.22 -13.02 3.58
CA SER A 50 10.62 -13.68 4.74
C SER A 50 11.21 -15.05 4.98
N LYS A 51 11.20 -15.92 3.96
CA LYS A 51 11.77 -17.26 4.03
C LYS A 51 13.28 -17.26 4.31
N LYS A 52 14.02 -16.35 3.68
CA LYS A 52 15.49 -16.26 3.83
C LYS A 52 15.90 -15.79 5.22
N HIS A 53 15.17 -14.84 5.79
CA HIS A 53 15.56 -14.17 7.03
C HIS A 53 14.76 -14.63 8.25
N GLY A 54 13.71 -15.44 8.08
CA GLY A 54 12.83 -15.89 9.16
C GLY A 54 12.04 -14.73 9.78
N VAL A 55 11.65 -13.74 8.97
CA VAL A 55 10.94 -12.53 9.39
C VAL A 55 9.54 -12.53 8.79
N SER A 56 8.51 -12.40 9.62
CA SER A 56 7.15 -12.21 9.15
C SER A 56 6.96 -10.75 8.73
N PHE A 57 6.00 -10.49 7.84
CA PHE A 57 5.77 -9.13 7.38
C PHE A 57 4.29 -8.78 7.28
N LEU A 58 4.04 -7.49 7.47
CA LEU A 58 2.79 -6.79 7.18
C LEU A 58 3.07 -5.74 6.10
N VAL A 59 2.05 -5.35 5.34
CA VAL A 59 2.19 -4.29 4.32
C VAL A 59 1.13 -3.23 4.57
N LEU A 60 1.56 -1.97 4.70
CA LEU A 60 0.68 -0.82 4.83
C LEU A 60 0.11 -0.41 3.47
N SER A 61 -1.16 -0.02 3.42
CA SER A 61 -1.78 0.56 2.23
C SER A 61 -1.00 1.79 1.72
N VAL A 62 -0.90 1.91 0.40
CA VAL A 62 -0.34 3.08 -0.28
C VAL A 62 -1.21 4.31 -0.02
N CYS A 63 -0.56 5.42 0.32
CA CYS A 63 -1.22 6.71 0.52
C CYS A 63 -1.87 7.21 -0.78
N PRO A 64 -3.14 7.65 -0.75
CA PRO A 64 -3.76 8.35 -1.88
C PRO A 64 -3.00 9.64 -2.26
N PRO A 65 -3.17 10.15 -3.49
CA PRO A 65 -2.67 11.48 -3.84
C PRO A 65 -3.47 12.59 -3.16
N PHE A 66 -2.97 13.82 -3.17
CA PHE A 66 -3.62 14.99 -2.55
C PHE A 66 -4.44 15.83 -3.52
N ASN A 67 -4.12 15.78 -4.82
CA ASN A 67 -4.79 16.61 -5.81
C ASN A 67 -5.82 15.78 -6.61
N PRO A 68 -7.10 16.18 -6.63
CA PRO A 68 -8.16 15.46 -7.35
C PRO A 68 -7.96 15.46 -8.87
N GLN A 69 -7.11 16.34 -9.41
CA GLN A 69 -6.76 16.36 -10.82
C GLN A 69 -5.81 15.21 -11.21
N TYR A 70 -5.20 14.50 -10.25
CA TYR A 70 -4.31 13.38 -10.52
C TYR A 70 -5.06 12.06 -10.77
N GLY A 71 -6.02 12.06 -11.71
CA GLY A 71 -6.90 10.93 -11.97
C GLY A 71 -6.17 9.60 -12.19
N THR A 72 -5.07 9.58 -12.95
CA THR A 72 -4.27 8.37 -13.17
C THR A 72 -3.62 7.85 -11.89
N ARG A 73 -3.16 8.74 -10.99
CA ARG A 73 -2.56 8.36 -9.71
C ARG A 73 -3.61 7.85 -8.73
N ILE A 74 -4.80 8.46 -8.72
CA ILE A 74 -5.95 8.00 -7.93
C ILE A 74 -6.32 6.57 -8.36
N LEU A 75 -6.45 6.34 -9.67
CA LEU A 75 -6.74 5.02 -10.22
C LEU A 75 -5.64 4.01 -9.87
N ALA A 76 -4.37 4.35 -10.10
CA ALA A 76 -3.23 3.49 -9.80
C ALA A 76 -3.23 3.09 -8.33
N THR A 77 -3.35 4.05 -7.41
CA THR A 77 -3.33 3.80 -5.96
C THR A 77 -4.50 2.92 -5.52
N ARG A 78 -5.71 3.19 -6.02
CA ARG A 78 -6.91 2.39 -5.71
C ARG A 78 -6.72 0.94 -6.16
N LEU A 79 -6.27 0.72 -7.39
CA LEU A 79 -6.03 -0.62 -7.92
C LEU A 79 -4.88 -1.32 -7.18
N PHE A 80 -3.82 -0.60 -6.83
CA PHE A 80 -2.67 -1.13 -6.10
C PHE A 80 -3.07 -1.63 -4.70
N ASN A 81 -3.81 -0.81 -3.94
CA ASN A 81 -4.32 -1.22 -2.63
C ASN A 81 -5.33 -2.37 -2.75
N GLY A 82 -6.18 -2.37 -3.77
CA GLY A 82 -7.09 -3.48 -4.04
C GLY A 82 -6.36 -4.80 -4.30
N GLU A 83 -5.29 -4.76 -5.11
CA GLU A 83 -4.51 -5.95 -5.43
C GLU A 83 -3.65 -6.42 -4.25
N LEU A 84 -3.10 -5.49 -3.44
CA LEU A 84 -2.46 -5.81 -2.17
C LEU A 84 -3.43 -6.51 -1.22
N ARG A 85 -4.63 -5.95 -1.02
CA ARG A 85 -5.68 -6.53 -0.17
C ARG A 85 -6.02 -7.95 -0.60
N LYS A 86 -6.26 -8.15 -1.90
CA LYS A 86 -6.58 -9.45 -2.50
C LYS A 86 -5.50 -10.50 -2.25
N ARG A 87 -4.22 -10.14 -2.36
CA ARG A 87 -3.11 -11.11 -2.28
C ARG A 87 -2.58 -11.35 -0.87
N LEU A 88 -2.66 -10.35 0.00
CA LEU A 88 -2.07 -10.41 1.34
C LEU A 88 -3.08 -10.82 2.42
N GLY A 89 -4.38 -10.60 2.20
CA GLY A 89 -5.42 -10.89 3.19
C GLY A 89 -5.12 -10.16 4.50
N ASP A 90 -5.10 -10.90 5.61
CA ASP A 90 -4.88 -10.36 6.96
C ASP A 90 -3.50 -9.72 7.19
N ARG A 91 -2.53 -9.95 6.28
CA ARG A 91 -1.22 -9.28 6.33
C ARG A 91 -1.26 -7.85 5.75
N PHE A 92 -2.39 -7.43 5.19
CA PHE A 92 -2.58 -6.08 4.67
C PHE A 92 -3.13 -5.16 5.75
N VAL A 93 -2.34 -4.15 6.10
CA VAL A 93 -2.75 -3.07 7.00
C VAL A 93 -3.38 -1.97 6.17
N ASP A 94 -4.70 -2.00 6.07
CA ASP A 94 -5.44 -1.04 5.25
C ASP A 94 -5.95 0.15 6.08
N ILE A 95 -5.43 1.33 5.76
CA ILE A 95 -5.94 2.61 6.26
C ILE A 95 -6.47 3.50 5.12
N SER A 96 -6.38 3.04 3.87
CA SER A 96 -6.59 3.86 2.69
C SER A 96 -8.01 4.43 2.63
N GLU A 97 -9.02 3.64 2.97
CA GLU A 97 -10.42 4.10 3.02
C GLU A 97 -10.66 5.14 4.12
N GLN A 98 -9.90 5.07 5.22
CA GLN A 98 -10.05 5.98 6.36
C GLN A 98 -9.44 7.34 6.07
N VAL A 99 -8.31 7.36 5.37
CA VAL A 99 -7.58 8.59 5.02
C VAL A 99 -8.00 9.18 3.68
N SER A 100 -8.80 8.47 2.88
CA SER A 100 -9.32 8.96 1.59
C SER A 100 -10.67 9.66 1.72
N SER A 101 -10.82 10.75 0.99
CA SER A 101 -12.11 11.36 0.63
C SER A 101 -12.85 10.50 -0.41
N PRO A 102 -14.15 10.74 -0.66
CA PRO A 102 -14.92 10.01 -1.68
C PRO A 102 -14.37 10.09 -3.11
N VAL A 103 -13.59 11.13 -3.43
CA VAL A 103 -12.97 11.30 -4.75
C VAL A 103 -11.61 10.59 -4.86
N GLY A 104 -11.18 9.89 -3.82
CA GLY A 104 -9.94 9.08 -3.82
C GLY A 104 -8.67 9.88 -3.57
N VAL A 105 -8.78 11.07 -2.96
CA VAL A 105 -7.62 11.84 -2.47
C VAL A 105 -7.57 11.88 -0.95
N VAL A 106 -6.40 12.16 -0.38
CA VAL A 106 -6.24 12.31 1.07
C VAL A 106 -7.20 13.38 1.61
N ARG A 107 -7.88 13.09 2.73
CA ARG A 107 -8.68 14.10 3.44
C ARG A 107 -7.75 15.12 4.09
N GLU A 108 -8.15 16.38 4.07
CA GLU A 108 -7.32 17.50 4.52
C GLU A 108 -6.78 17.30 5.94
N GLU A 109 -7.58 16.74 6.85
CA GLU A 109 -7.18 16.50 8.23
C GLU A 109 -6.04 15.48 8.40
N PHE A 110 -5.76 14.66 7.38
CA PHE A 110 -4.67 13.69 7.38
C PHE A 110 -3.46 14.17 6.57
N GLY A 111 -3.48 15.36 5.99
CA GLY A 111 -2.37 15.89 5.21
C GLY A 111 -1.24 16.52 6.01
N CYS A 112 -0.01 16.43 5.49
CA CYS A 112 1.17 17.13 6.01
C CYS A 112 1.69 18.20 5.03
N ASP A 113 2.13 17.78 3.83
CA ASP A 113 2.87 18.62 2.88
C ASP A 113 2.43 18.44 1.40
N GLY A 114 1.25 17.84 1.19
CA GLY A 114 0.73 17.52 -0.15
C GLY A 114 1.29 16.22 -0.76
N THR A 115 2.14 15.48 -0.04
CA THR A 115 2.61 14.13 -0.42
C THR A 115 2.51 13.13 0.74
N HIS A 116 2.80 13.58 1.96
CA HIS A 116 2.86 12.73 3.15
C HIS A 116 1.63 12.90 4.04
N LEU A 117 1.23 11.80 4.70
CA LEU A 117 0.25 11.84 5.77
C LEU A 117 0.83 12.53 7.01
N GLY A 118 0.01 13.32 7.70
CA GLY A 118 0.34 13.95 8.97
C GLY A 118 0.18 13.01 10.16
N SER A 119 0.56 13.50 11.35
CA SER A 119 0.52 12.73 12.60
C SER A 119 -0.85 12.17 12.97
N ARG A 120 -1.94 12.78 12.47
CA ARG A 120 -3.31 12.29 12.67
C ARG A 120 -3.57 10.92 12.06
N ALA A 121 -2.74 10.46 11.12
CA ALA A 121 -2.83 9.11 10.57
C ALA A 121 -2.17 8.04 11.47
N VAL A 122 -1.29 8.42 12.39
CA VAL A 122 -0.54 7.48 13.23
C VAL A 122 -1.46 6.56 14.05
N PRO A 123 -2.51 7.05 14.75
CA PRO A 123 -3.41 6.17 15.47
C PRO A 123 -4.15 5.16 14.57
N LEU A 124 -4.42 5.52 13.31
CA LEU A 124 -5.04 4.61 12.35
C LEU A 124 -4.08 3.51 11.91
N ILE A 125 -2.81 3.86 11.70
CA ILE A 125 -1.73 2.91 11.38
C ILE A 125 -1.54 1.94 12.55
N GLU A 126 -1.40 2.43 13.78
CA GLU A 126 -1.24 1.61 14.98
C GLU A 126 -2.43 0.65 15.15
N ALA A 127 -3.65 1.15 15.04
CA ALA A 127 -4.85 0.32 15.13
C ALA A 127 -4.90 -0.74 14.00
N GLY A 128 -4.49 -0.37 12.78
CA GLY A 128 -4.42 -1.29 11.65
C GLY A 128 -3.38 -2.39 11.85
N VAL A 129 -2.18 -2.04 12.34
CA VAL A 129 -1.12 -3.00 12.66
C VAL A 129 -1.58 -3.96 13.74
N ASN A 130 -2.19 -3.46 14.83
CA ASN A 130 -2.67 -4.32 15.91
C ASN A 130 -3.73 -5.31 15.43
N ARG A 131 -4.71 -4.87 14.61
CA ARG A 131 -5.70 -5.78 13.99
C ARG A 131 -5.03 -6.85 13.13
N ALA A 132 -4.04 -6.47 12.33
CA ALA A 132 -3.33 -7.42 11.47
C ALA A 132 -2.50 -8.42 12.29
N LEU A 133 -1.86 -8.00 13.37
CA LEU A 133 -1.14 -8.89 14.29
C LEU A 133 -2.08 -9.89 14.95
N GLU A 134 -3.24 -9.43 15.43
CA GLU A 134 -4.28 -10.29 16.01
C GLU A 134 -4.80 -11.31 14.99
N ALA A 135 -5.17 -10.87 13.78
CA ALA A 135 -5.72 -11.73 12.74
C ALA A 135 -4.71 -12.78 12.24
N THR A 136 -3.43 -12.41 12.14
CA THR A 136 -2.37 -13.31 11.68
C THR A 136 -1.77 -14.18 12.79
N GLY A 137 -2.06 -13.88 14.06
CA GLY A 137 -1.45 -14.54 15.22
C GLY A 137 0.04 -14.24 15.39
N LEU A 138 0.58 -13.24 14.69
CA LEU A 138 1.97 -12.82 14.80
C LEU A 138 2.22 -12.12 16.14
N LYS A 139 3.37 -12.42 16.74
CA LYS A 139 3.79 -11.82 18.02
C LYS A 139 4.98 -10.89 17.77
N VAL A 140 4.90 -9.68 18.32
CA VAL A 140 5.96 -8.66 18.29
C VAL A 140 6.83 -8.78 19.53
#